data_AF-A0A2W5KH53-F1
#
_entry.id   AF-A0A2W5KH53-F1
#
_cell.length_a   1.000
_cell.length_b   1.000
_cell.length_c   1.000
_cell.angle_alpha   90.00
_cell.angle_beta   90.00
_cell.angle_gamma   90.00
#
_symmetry.space_group_name_H-M   'P 1'
#
loop_
_entity.id
_entity.type
_entity.pdbx_description
1 polymer ?
#
loop_
_entity_poly.entity_id
_entity_poly.type
_entity_poly.pdbx_seq_one_letter_code
_entity_poly.pdbx_strand_id
1 'polypeptide(L)'
;MLKLLIHAGMPKAGSTALQARLKARRPSLRKSGILYPTKTQNHNFLMAGAVPIGSLPRIFRQHYRNDKAALRRDFDEFWDQILRQIENTSPEIVVMSGENLWTLDDEGAERLRQRLGTISDDIHVVCYVRRPSDFYLSAAQQKIKASHVLPKAAGVKYRRHLEAMARLGAQLHVHAYARGGFIEGDVCLDFAERHLGNREHLAASPEDLSQNESLSAEAMAILQDYRAHAHSENDTRFTKDTNVLIRELRALSSNDRPSLRPEIRQFVDNSSVDLNWLRDTYDVVFSDIDYGQIRESDPKEVSAVADICPVDEIKKTAILNTVLQRWLSEHASGEAKFRTVFKGKAAKG
;
A
#
# COMPACT_ATOMS: atom_id res chain seq x y z
N MET A 1 17.68 24.16 -13.70
CA MET A 1 17.09 24.26 -12.34
C MET A 1 16.80 22.85 -11.88
N LEU A 2 17.12 22.49 -10.64
CA LEU A 2 16.92 21.13 -10.12
C LEU A 2 15.43 20.88 -9.86
N LYS A 3 14.85 19.80 -10.38
CA LYS A 3 13.46 19.41 -10.12
C LYS A 3 13.37 18.42 -8.96
N LEU A 4 12.51 18.69 -7.98
CA LEU A 4 12.19 17.76 -6.90
C LEU A 4 10.87 17.04 -7.19
N LEU A 5 10.93 15.72 -7.35
CA LEU A 5 9.75 14.88 -7.60
C LEU A 5 9.43 14.02 -6.38
N ILE A 6 8.38 14.40 -5.66
CA ILE A 6 7.93 13.74 -4.43
C ILE A 6 6.75 12.83 -4.74
N HIS A 7 6.97 11.51 -4.76
CA HIS A 7 5.88 10.55 -4.83
C HIS A 7 5.29 10.29 -3.44
N ALA A 8 4.08 10.78 -3.21
CA ALA A 8 3.29 10.66 -1.98
C ALA A 8 1.99 9.87 -2.21
N GLY A 9 2.07 8.78 -2.95
CA GLY A 9 0.91 7.99 -3.37
C GLY A 9 0.12 7.37 -2.21
N MET A 10 -1.19 7.25 -2.43
CA MET A 10 -2.12 6.59 -1.53
C MET A 10 -1.64 5.16 -1.20
N PRO A 11 -1.74 4.70 0.05
CA PRO A 11 -1.42 3.32 0.40
C PRO A 11 -2.17 2.35 -0.54
N LYS A 12 -1.46 1.32 -1.01
CA LYS A 12 -1.98 0.32 -1.96
C LYS A 12 -2.28 0.84 -3.37
N ALA A 13 -1.75 2.00 -3.75
CA ALA A 13 -1.74 2.52 -5.12
C ALA A 13 -0.37 2.38 -5.80
N GLY A 14 0.27 1.20 -5.69
CA GLY A 14 1.48 0.88 -6.47
C GLY A 14 2.82 1.36 -5.90
N SER A 15 2.85 2.08 -4.78
CA SER A 15 4.07 2.65 -4.19
C SER A 15 5.20 1.64 -3.99
N THR A 16 4.90 0.42 -3.55
CA THR A 16 5.91 -0.63 -3.35
C THR A 16 6.60 -1.03 -4.67
N ALA A 17 5.83 -1.20 -5.75
CA ALA A 17 6.36 -1.57 -7.06
C ALA A 17 7.25 -0.44 -7.61
N LEU A 18 6.75 0.80 -7.55
CA LEU A 18 7.49 1.97 -7.99
C LEU A 18 8.79 2.17 -7.19
N GLN A 19 8.74 2.08 -5.87
CA GLN A 19 9.93 2.22 -5.02
C GLN A 19 10.96 1.11 -5.26
N ALA A 20 10.51 -0.12 -5.51
CA ALA A 20 11.38 -1.24 -5.85
C ALA A 20 12.07 -1.00 -7.20
N ARG A 21 11.31 -0.59 -8.22
CA ARG A 21 11.85 -0.27 -9.56
C ARG A 21 12.83 0.89 -9.51
N LEU A 22 12.49 1.99 -8.85
CA LEU A 22 13.38 3.14 -8.64
C LEU A 22 14.67 2.74 -7.93
N LYS A 23 14.59 1.86 -6.92
CA LYS A 23 15.75 1.33 -6.22
C LYS A 23 16.65 0.49 -7.14
N ALA A 24 16.06 -0.41 -7.92
CA ALA A 24 16.77 -1.29 -8.85
C ALA A 24 17.45 -0.49 -9.98
N ARG A 25 16.79 0.55 -10.49
CA ARG A 25 17.26 1.35 -11.63
C ARG A 25 18.20 2.50 -11.27
N ARG A 26 18.53 2.72 -9.99
CA ARG A 26 19.43 3.81 -9.53
C ARG A 26 20.67 4.04 -10.38
N PRO A 27 21.49 3.03 -10.73
CA PRO A 27 22.69 3.27 -11.53
C PRO A 27 22.38 3.82 -12.93
N SER A 28 21.28 3.37 -13.53
CA SER A 28 20.86 3.82 -14.86
C SER A 28 20.24 5.21 -14.80
N LEU A 29 19.36 5.45 -13.81
CA LEU A 29 18.76 6.77 -13.56
C LEU A 29 19.84 7.85 -13.36
N ARG A 30 20.89 7.55 -12.58
CA ARG A 30 21.99 8.50 -12.33
C ARG A 30 22.72 8.90 -13.61
N LYS A 31 22.89 7.98 -14.57
CA LYS A 31 23.50 8.28 -15.88
C LYS A 31 22.64 9.23 -16.72
N SER A 32 21.34 9.27 -16.46
CA SER A 32 20.37 10.14 -17.12
C SER A 32 20.09 11.43 -16.33
N GLY A 33 20.95 11.82 -15.38
CA GLY A 33 20.74 13.02 -14.57
C GLY A 33 19.62 12.89 -13.53
N ILE A 34 19.12 11.68 -13.26
CA ILE A 34 18.03 11.43 -12.30
C ILE A 34 18.61 10.77 -11.05
N LEU A 35 18.46 11.42 -9.90
CA LEU A 35 18.86 10.88 -8.61
C LEU A 35 17.66 10.30 -7.87
N TYR A 36 17.72 9.01 -7.53
CA TYR A 36 16.86 8.41 -6.50
C TYR A 36 17.71 8.07 -5.27
N PRO A 37 17.74 8.92 -4.23
CA PRO A 37 18.73 8.83 -3.17
C PRO A 37 18.80 7.45 -2.48
N THR A 38 20.04 7.02 -2.21
CA THR A 38 20.39 5.96 -1.26
C THR A 38 20.44 6.50 0.17
N LYS A 39 20.36 5.61 1.16
CA LYS A 39 20.05 5.99 2.54
C LYS A 39 20.20 4.81 3.49
N THR A 40 20.45 5.11 4.75
CA THR A 40 20.34 4.19 5.89
C THR A 40 18.88 3.79 6.16
N GLN A 41 17.92 4.72 5.99
CA GLN A 41 16.49 4.53 6.28
C GLN A 41 15.60 4.73 5.05
N ASN A 42 14.50 3.98 4.92
CA ASN A 42 13.59 4.09 3.76
C ASN A 42 12.99 5.54 3.60
N HIS A 43 12.44 5.93 2.44
CA HIS A 43 12.03 7.33 2.17
C HIS A 43 10.74 7.68 2.94
N ASN A 44 10.05 6.69 3.49
CA ASN A 44 8.96 6.96 4.42
C ASN A 44 9.46 7.66 5.70
N PHE A 45 10.77 7.66 5.95
CA PHE A 45 11.40 8.40 7.03
C PHE A 45 11.46 9.92 6.80
N LEU A 46 11.15 10.42 5.59
CA LEU A 46 10.94 11.86 5.35
C LEU A 46 9.88 12.45 6.30
N MET A 47 8.88 11.63 6.67
CA MET A 47 7.85 12.01 7.64
C MET A 47 8.43 12.40 9.01
N ALA A 48 9.57 11.82 9.43
CA ALA A 48 10.22 12.14 10.70
C ALA A 48 10.69 13.60 10.80
N GLY A 49 10.99 14.24 9.67
CA GLY A 49 11.31 15.66 9.60
C GLY A 49 10.11 16.59 9.55
N ALA A 50 8.92 16.03 9.38
CA ALA A 50 7.68 16.73 9.09
C ALA A 50 6.67 16.72 10.24
N VAL A 51 6.68 15.71 11.12
CA VAL A 51 5.68 15.58 12.19
C VAL A 51 6.33 15.21 13.54
N PRO A 52 5.68 15.52 14.68
CA PRO A 52 6.17 15.07 15.98
C PRO A 52 6.15 13.55 16.10
N ILE A 53 7.01 12.99 16.96
CA ILE A 53 7.14 11.55 17.20
C ILE A 53 5.80 10.86 17.48
N GLY A 54 4.88 11.52 18.20
CA GLY A 54 3.55 10.98 18.52
C GLY A 54 2.66 10.71 17.30
N SER A 55 2.88 11.44 16.21
CA SER A 55 2.16 11.32 14.93
C SER A 55 2.82 10.35 13.95
N LEU A 56 4.00 9.80 14.29
CA LEU A 56 4.66 8.84 13.41
C LEU A 56 3.95 7.47 13.41
N PRO A 57 4.10 6.71 12.32
CA PRO A 57 3.70 5.31 12.26
C PRO A 57 4.19 4.50 13.47
N ARG A 58 3.39 3.52 13.89
CA ARG A 58 3.63 2.67 15.08
C ARG A 58 5.05 2.11 15.13
N ILE A 59 5.59 1.67 13.99
CA ILE A 59 6.94 1.09 13.91
C ILE A 59 8.03 2.08 14.33
N PHE A 60 7.93 3.35 13.90
CA PHE A 60 8.88 4.39 14.32
C PHE A 60 8.68 4.77 15.78
N ARG A 61 7.43 4.91 16.23
CA ARG A 61 7.13 5.19 17.65
C ARG A 61 7.70 4.13 18.59
N GLN A 62 7.58 2.85 18.21
CA GLN A 62 8.12 1.74 18.98
C GLN A 62 9.65 1.68 18.94
N HIS A 63 10.25 2.01 17.80
CA HIS A 63 11.71 2.06 17.66
C HIS A 63 12.32 3.15 18.54
N TYR A 64 11.77 4.35 18.50
CA TYR A 64 12.32 5.50 19.21
C TYR A 64 11.82 5.65 20.66
N ARG A 65 10.70 5.02 21.05
CA ARG A 65 10.16 5.04 22.43
C ARG A 65 10.06 6.46 23.04
N ASN A 66 9.63 7.44 22.23
CA ASN A 66 9.58 8.88 22.57
C ASN A 66 10.95 9.58 22.74
N ASP A 67 12.07 8.94 22.41
CA ASP A 67 13.38 9.57 22.32
C ASP A 67 13.45 10.53 21.12
N LYS A 68 13.10 11.79 21.36
CA LYS A 68 13.13 12.86 20.36
C LYS A 68 14.55 13.19 19.91
N ALA A 69 15.54 13.03 20.77
CA ALA A 69 16.93 13.36 20.45
C ALA A 69 17.53 12.33 19.49
N ALA A 70 17.27 11.05 19.73
CA ALA A 70 17.64 9.99 18.79
C ALA A 70 16.94 10.16 17.44
N LEU A 71 15.62 10.39 17.43
CA LEU A 71 14.87 10.64 16.20
C LEU A 71 15.44 11.81 15.40
N ARG A 72 15.77 12.92 16.08
CA ARG A 72 16.34 14.11 15.45
C ARG A 72 17.71 13.82 14.85
N ARG A 73 18.59 13.16 15.58
CA ARG A 73 19.94 12.78 15.12
C ARG A 73 19.87 11.89 13.88
N ASP A 74 19.06 10.84 13.92
CA ASP A 74 18.91 9.91 12.81
C ASP A 74 18.30 10.59 11.58
N PHE A 75 17.35 11.50 11.79
CA PHE A 75 16.76 12.30 10.71
C PHE A 75 17.78 13.25 10.08
N ASP A 76 18.58 13.94 10.90
CA ASP A 76 19.59 14.87 10.40
C ASP A 76 20.67 14.12 9.60
N GLU A 77 21.12 12.94 10.07
CA GLU A 77 22.03 12.09 9.31
C GLU A 77 21.42 11.62 7.97
N PHE A 78 20.16 11.18 8.00
CA PHE A 78 19.42 10.77 6.81
C PHE A 78 19.30 11.92 5.80
N TRP A 79 18.99 13.13 6.26
CA TRP A 79 18.84 14.31 5.42
C TRP A 79 20.17 14.75 4.82
N ASP A 80 21.23 14.81 5.63
CA ASP A 80 22.58 15.17 5.18
C ASP A 80 23.11 14.19 4.13
N GLN A 81 22.79 12.90 4.23
CA GLN A 81 23.12 11.92 3.21
C GLN A 81 22.43 12.20 1.87
N ILE A 82 21.18 12.68 1.89
CA ILE A 82 20.47 13.09 0.67
C ILE A 82 21.15 14.31 0.06
N LEU A 83 21.40 15.35 0.87
CA LEU A 83 22.06 16.58 0.41
C LEU A 83 23.43 16.31 -0.22
N ARG A 84 24.27 15.51 0.45
CA ARG A 84 25.58 15.09 -0.09
C ARG A 84 25.46 14.36 -1.43
N GLN A 85 24.44 13.53 -1.61
CA GLN A 85 24.23 12.85 -2.89
C GLN A 85 23.80 13.83 -3.99
N ILE A 86 22.95 14.80 -3.68
CA ILE A 86 22.54 15.84 -4.62
C ILE A 86 23.77 16.64 -5.06
N GLU A 87 24.58 17.11 -4.11
CA GLU A 87 25.81 17.87 -4.38
C GLU A 87 26.79 17.07 -5.24
N ASN A 88 27.10 15.82 -4.83
CA ASN A 88 28.05 14.95 -5.53
C ASN A 88 27.60 14.48 -6.92
N THR A 89 26.31 14.59 -7.23
CA THR A 89 25.77 14.13 -8.52
C THR A 89 25.29 15.25 -9.42
N SER A 90 25.01 16.43 -8.85
CA SER A 90 24.42 17.58 -9.56
C SER A 90 23.31 17.16 -10.54
N PRO A 91 22.27 16.43 -10.05
CA PRO A 91 21.26 15.85 -10.93
C PRO A 91 20.32 16.93 -11.45
N GLU A 92 19.62 16.62 -12.54
CA GLU A 92 18.53 17.44 -13.08
C GLU A 92 17.22 17.18 -12.33
N ILE A 93 16.97 15.92 -11.93
CA ILE A 93 15.77 15.49 -11.22
C ILE A 93 16.16 14.69 -9.97
N VAL A 94 15.55 14.99 -8.82
CA VAL A 94 15.63 14.16 -7.61
C VAL A 94 14.27 13.55 -7.33
N VAL A 95 14.20 12.23 -7.30
CA VAL A 95 12.98 11.49 -6.97
C VAL A 95 13.05 11.02 -5.52
N MET A 96 12.05 11.37 -4.72
CA MET A 96 11.85 10.85 -3.37
C MET A 96 10.45 10.25 -3.27
N SER A 97 10.33 9.03 -2.74
CA SER A 97 9.04 8.33 -2.67
C SER A 97 8.76 7.81 -1.27
N GLY A 98 7.80 8.41 -0.59
CA GLY A 98 7.40 8.02 0.77
C GLY A 98 5.88 7.86 0.87
N GLU A 99 5.37 6.65 1.06
CA GLU A 99 3.93 6.40 1.18
C GLU A 99 3.34 6.97 2.48
N ASN A 100 4.15 7.09 3.53
CA ASN A 100 3.71 7.71 4.79
C ASN A 100 3.43 9.22 4.65
N LEU A 101 3.89 9.83 3.56
CA LEU A 101 3.61 11.24 3.28
C LEU A 101 2.12 11.48 2.97
N TRP A 102 1.41 10.46 2.47
CA TRP A 102 -0.04 10.54 2.23
C TRP A 102 -0.83 10.98 3.48
N THR A 103 -0.36 10.61 4.66
CA THR A 103 -1.03 10.90 5.93
C THR A 103 -0.56 12.18 6.62
N LEU A 104 0.27 13.01 5.95
CA LEU A 104 0.65 14.30 6.51
C LEU A 104 -0.57 15.20 6.72
N ASP A 105 -0.54 15.94 7.81
CA ASP A 105 -1.43 17.07 8.03
C ASP A 105 -0.86 18.34 7.40
N ASP A 106 -1.66 19.40 7.44
CA ASP A 106 -1.32 20.71 6.88
C ASP A 106 0.00 21.27 7.43
N GLU A 107 0.22 21.16 8.74
CA GLU A 107 1.43 21.67 9.40
C GLU A 107 2.66 20.84 9.02
N GLY A 108 2.50 19.51 8.93
CA GLY A 108 3.56 18.63 8.48
C GLY A 108 3.93 18.82 7.01
N ALA A 109 2.94 19.07 6.14
CA ALA A 109 3.19 19.43 4.75
C ALA A 109 3.99 20.73 4.64
N GLU A 110 3.62 21.79 5.37
CA GLU A 110 4.35 23.06 5.35
C GLU A 110 5.78 22.91 5.91
N ARG A 111 5.98 22.14 6.99
CA ARG A 111 7.33 21.83 7.48
C ARG A 111 8.18 21.08 6.46
N LEU A 112 7.60 20.12 5.74
CA LEU A 112 8.31 19.41 4.70
C LEU A 112 8.63 20.32 3.51
N ARG A 113 7.70 21.21 3.11
CA ARG A 113 7.94 22.23 2.09
C ARG A 113 9.14 23.09 2.43
N GLN A 114 9.21 23.64 3.64
CA GLN A 114 10.32 24.49 4.06
C GLN A 114 11.67 23.79 3.93
N ARG A 115 11.72 22.47 4.23
CA ARG A 115 12.93 21.66 4.05
C ARG A 115 13.24 21.40 2.58
N LEU A 116 12.24 21.07 1.77
CA LEU A 116 12.44 20.83 0.33
C LEU A 116 12.87 22.11 -0.40
N GLY A 117 12.34 23.27 0.00
CA GLY A 117 12.71 24.58 -0.54
C GLY A 117 14.17 24.96 -0.30
N THR A 118 14.87 24.33 0.66
CA THR A 118 16.33 24.53 0.81
C THR A 118 17.14 23.84 -0.29
N ILE A 119 16.50 22.97 -1.09
CA ILE A 119 17.12 22.25 -2.20
C ILE A 119 16.68 22.86 -3.54
N SER A 120 15.37 23.08 -3.72
CA SER A 120 14.82 23.71 -4.92
C SER A 120 13.39 24.20 -4.67
N ASP A 121 13.02 25.29 -5.36
CA ASP A 121 11.65 25.79 -5.45
C ASP A 121 10.80 25.04 -6.50
N ASP A 122 11.44 24.29 -7.42
CA ASP A 122 10.76 23.49 -8.44
C ASP A 122 10.34 22.13 -7.87
N ILE A 123 9.27 22.14 -7.07
CA ILE A 123 8.73 20.97 -6.37
C ILE A 123 7.49 20.45 -7.11
N HIS A 124 7.50 19.16 -7.41
CA HIS A 124 6.39 18.40 -7.98
C HIS A 124 5.98 17.28 -7.04
N VAL A 125 4.70 17.17 -6.71
CA VAL A 125 4.17 16.07 -5.90
C VAL A 125 3.32 15.18 -6.79
N VAL A 126 3.58 13.87 -6.77
CA VAL A 126 2.84 12.88 -7.56
C VAL A 126 2.08 11.95 -6.63
N CYS A 127 0.77 11.85 -6.84
CA CYS A 127 -0.14 11.04 -6.06
C CYS A 127 -0.95 10.13 -6.98
N TYR A 128 -0.71 8.82 -6.92
CA TYR A 128 -1.66 7.84 -7.45
C TYR A 128 -2.76 7.57 -6.42
N VAL A 129 -4.02 7.67 -6.84
CA VAL A 129 -5.20 7.37 -6.02
C VAL A 129 -5.98 6.20 -6.61
N ARG A 130 -6.44 5.27 -5.78
CA ARG A 130 -7.07 4.02 -6.23
C ARG A 130 -8.58 4.08 -6.10
N ARG A 131 -9.31 3.41 -7.00
CA ARG A 131 -10.77 3.21 -6.91
C ARG A 131 -11.16 2.77 -5.49
N PRO A 132 -12.17 3.37 -4.85
CA PRO A 132 -12.51 3.09 -3.46
C PRO A 132 -12.71 1.61 -3.17
N SER A 133 -13.50 0.91 -3.99
CA SER A 133 -13.76 -0.52 -3.83
C SER A 133 -12.49 -1.36 -3.90
N ASP A 134 -11.58 -1.04 -4.81
CA ASP A 134 -10.35 -1.81 -5.02
C ASP A 134 -9.34 -1.53 -3.89
N PHE A 135 -9.34 -0.31 -3.36
CA PHE A 135 -8.61 0.01 -2.14
C PHE A 135 -9.16 -0.74 -0.94
N TYR A 136 -10.48 -0.74 -0.74
CA TYR A 136 -11.13 -1.46 0.36
C TYR A 136 -10.76 -2.95 0.35
N LEU A 137 -10.87 -3.62 -0.79
CA LEU A 137 -10.48 -5.02 -0.92
C LEU A 137 -8.99 -5.25 -0.60
N SER A 138 -8.11 -4.36 -1.05
CA SER A 138 -6.67 -4.46 -0.76
C SER A 138 -6.37 -4.23 0.72
N ALA A 139 -7.08 -3.30 1.37
CA ALA A 139 -6.97 -3.01 2.79
C ALA A 139 -7.51 -4.18 3.63
N ALA A 140 -8.64 -4.78 3.26
CA ALA A 140 -9.19 -5.97 3.88
C ALA A 140 -8.20 -7.13 3.81
N GLN A 141 -7.66 -7.43 2.62
CA GLN A 141 -6.62 -8.45 2.43
C GLN A 141 -5.37 -8.21 3.28
N GLN A 142 -4.95 -6.95 3.43
CA GLN A 142 -3.80 -6.64 4.27
C GLN A 142 -4.13 -6.82 5.75
N LYS A 143 -5.32 -6.40 6.19
CA LYS A 143 -5.76 -6.48 7.58
C LYS A 143 -5.85 -7.93 8.05
N ILE A 144 -6.44 -8.83 7.24
CA ILE A 144 -6.60 -10.24 7.62
C ILE A 144 -5.28 -11.01 7.79
N LYS A 145 -4.14 -10.48 7.32
CA LYS A 145 -2.82 -11.07 7.57
C LYS A 145 -2.35 -10.86 9.01
N ALA A 146 -2.93 -9.90 9.72
CA ALA A 146 -2.59 -9.55 11.09
C ALA A 146 -3.83 -9.44 12.00
N SER A 147 -5.02 -9.80 11.52
CA SER A 147 -6.30 -9.70 12.23
C SER A 147 -7.28 -10.76 11.73
N HIS A 148 -8.27 -11.13 12.53
CA HIS A 148 -9.44 -11.89 12.03
C HIS A 148 -10.66 -10.97 11.78
N VAL A 149 -10.54 -9.69 12.15
CA VAL A 149 -11.58 -8.68 12.03
C VAL A 149 -11.42 -7.92 10.72
N LEU A 150 -12.45 -7.88 9.90
CA LEU A 150 -12.46 -7.12 8.66
C LEU A 150 -12.61 -5.61 8.93
N PRO A 151 -12.17 -4.74 8.00
CA PRO A 151 -12.58 -3.34 8.06
C PRO A 151 -14.04 -3.23 7.62
N LYS A 152 -14.82 -2.36 8.30
CA LYS A 152 -16.15 -1.98 7.83
C LYS A 152 -16.06 -1.47 6.39
N ALA A 153 -17.04 -1.81 5.56
CA ALA A 153 -17.14 -1.23 4.24
C ALA A 153 -17.53 0.24 4.40
N ALA A 154 -16.74 1.16 3.85
CA ALA A 154 -16.94 2.59 4.00
C ALA A 154 -16.38 3.33 2.78
N GLY A 155 -16.91 4.52 2.52
CA GLY A 155 -16.36 5.42 1.52
C GLY A 155 -14.93 5.86 1.85
N VAL A 156 -14.14 6.12 0.81
CA VAL A 156 -12.76 6.61 0.94
C VAL A 156 -12.77 8.13 0.88
N LYS A 157 -12.02 8.77 1.78
CA LYS A 157 -11.76 10.20 1.78
C LYS A 157 -10.38 10.47 1.18
N TYR A 158 -10.34 11.24 0.10
CA TYR A 158 -9.12 11.62 -0.63
C TYR A 158 -8.76 13.09 -0.39
N ARG A 159 -9.78 13.95 -0.28
CA ARG A 159 -9.65 15.39 -0.38
C ARG A 159 -8.72 15.98 0.66
N ARG A 160 -8.93 15.63 1.94
CA ARG A 160 -8.08 16.08 3.04
C ARG A 160 -6.60 15.78 2.80
N HIS A 161 -6.28 14.59 2.30
CA HIS A 161 -4.90 14.17 2.07
C HIS A 161 -4.27 14.92 0.90
N LEU A 162 -5.01 15.08 -0.19
CA LEU A 162 -4.54 15.79 -1.37
C LEU A 162 -4.43 17.30 -1.16
N GLU A 163 -5.33 17.91 -0.39
CA GLU A 163 -5.23 19.31 0.02
C GLU A 163 -3.99 19.55 0.90
N ALA A 164 -3.66 18.64 1.82
CA ALA A 164 -2.41 18.70 2.57
C ALA A 164 -1.19 18.57 1.63
N MET A 165 -1.23 17.68 0.64
CA MET A 165 -0.16 17.55 -0.36
C MET A 165 0.01 18.81 -1.23
N ALA A 166 -1.08 19.48 -1.58
CA ALA A 166 -1.02 20.74 -2.32
C ALA A 166 -0.29 21.85 -1.53
N ARG A 167 -0.33 21.79 -0.19
CA ARG A 167 0.42 22.73 0.67
C ARG A 167 1.91 22.50 0.71
N LEU A 168 2.44 21.46 0.05
CA LEU A 168 3.88 21.35 -0.19
C LEU A 168 4.44 22.47 -1.07
N GLY A 169 3.62 23.42 -1.53
CA GLY A 169 4.02 24.53 -2.41
C GLY A 169 4.42 24.04 -3.79
N ALA A 170 3.95 22.85 -4.14
CA ALA A 170 4.38 22.05 -5.26
C ALA A 170 3.29 21.99 -6.32
N GLN A 171 3.68 21.74 -7.57
CA GLN A 171 2.73 21.29 -8.58
C GLN A 171 2.23 19.89 -8.20
N LEU A 172 0.94 19.76 -7.88
CA LEU A 172 0.32 18.50 -7.49
C LEU A 172 -0.24 17.77 -8.72
N HIS A 173 0.29 16.58 -8.97
CA HIS A 173 -0.12 15.68 -10.04
C HIS A 173 -0.88 14.50 -9.43
N VAL A 174 -2.18 14.41 -9.71
CA VAL A 174 -3.03 13.32 -9.20
C VAL A 174 -3.43 12.42 -10.36
N HIS A 175 -3.25 11.10 -10.18
CA HIS A 175 -3.52 10.12 -11.23
C HIS A 175 -4.35 8.95 -10.69
N ALA A 176 -5.27 8.44 -11.51
CA ALA A 176 -5.99 7.21 -11.21
C ALA A 176 -5.03 6.01 -11.20
N TYR A 177 -5.04 5.22 -10.14
CA TYR A 177 -4.41 3.91 -10.10
C TYR A 177 -5.31 2.88 -10.78
N ALA A 178 -5.31 2.90 -12.11
CA ALA A 178 -6.11 2.01 -12.95
C ALA A 178 -5.21 1.37 -13.99
N ARG A 179 -4.95 0.05 -13.85
CA ARG A 179 -4.04 -0.68 -14.75
C ARG A 179 -4.40 -0.54 -16.22
N GLY A 180 -5.68 -0.53 -16.56
CA GLY A 180 -6.13 -0.34 -17.94
C GLY A 180 -5.75 1.00 -18.56
N GLY A 181 -5.45 2.02 -17.74
CA GLY A 181 -5.00 3.35 -18.17
C GLY A 181 -3.48 3.56 -18.09
N PHE A 182 -2.71 2.59 -17.62
CA PHE A 182 -1.26 2.68 -17.56
C PHE A 182 -0.61 2.22 -18.85
N ILE A 183 0.55 2.80 -19.18
CA ILE A 183 1.43 2.32 -20.25
C ILE A 183 1.77 0.85 -19.97
N GLU A 184 1.33 -0.03 -20.88
CA GLU A 184 1.51 -1.49 -20.79
C GLU A 184 0.98 -2.10 -19.49
N GLY A 185 0.07 -1.41 -18.79
CA GLY A 185 -0.48 -1.86 -17.52
C GLY A 185 0.48 -1.76 -16.31
N ASP A 186 1.62 -1.06 -16.44
CA ASP A 186 2.62 -0.89 -15.39
C ASP A 186 2.70 0.57 -14.89
N VAL A 187 2.45 0.75 -13.60
CA VAL A 187 2.56 2.06 -12.91
C VAL A 187 3.97 2.65 -12.98
N CYS A 188 5.01 1.81 -13.07
CA CYS A 188 6.39 2.29 -13.15
C CYS A 188 6.66 2.95 -14.50
N LEU A 189 6.14 2.37 -15.58
CA LEU A 189 6.28 2.92 -16.93
C LEU A 189 5.47 4.20 -17.08
N ASP A 190 4.23 4.19 -16.57
CA ASP A 190 3.38 5.38 -16.53
C ASP A 190 4.05 6.53 -15.75
N PHE A 191 4.63 6.25 -14.57
CA PHE A 191 5.35 7.25 -13.79
C PHE A 191 6.58 7.79 -14.54
N ALA A 192 7.36 6.91 -15.16
CA ALA A 192 8.56 7.31 -15.90
C ALA A 192 8.24 8.15 -17.14
N GLU A 193 7.21 7.78 -17.91
CA GLU A 193 6.79 8.57 -19.06
C GLU A 193 6.32 9.97 -18.65
N ARG A 194 5.41 10.05 -17.67
CA ARG A 194 4.78 11.33 -17.27
C ARG A 194 5.75 12.28 -16.57
N HIS A 195 6.61 11.73 -15.70
CA HIS A 195 7.35 12.56 -14.73
C HIS A 195 8.87 12.51 -14.91
N LEU A 196 9.40 11.48 -15.58
CA LEU A 196 10.82 11.37 -15.93
C LEU A 196 11.08 11.64 -17.43
N GLY A 197 10.02 11.80 -18.23
CA GLY A 197 10.09 12.13 -19.65
C GLY A 197 10.38 10.95 -20.58
N ASN A 198 10.58 9.74 -20.06
CA ASN A 198 10.84 8.54 -20.86
C ASN A 198 10.59 7.26 -20.04
N ARG A 199 9.64 6.42 -20.49
CA ARG A 199 9.33 5.12 -19.86
C ARG A 199 10.56 4.21 -19.68
N GLU A 200 11.56 4.31 -20.56
CA GLU A 200 12.76 3.46 -20.53
C GLU A 200 13.58 3.62 -19.24
N HIS A 201 13.44 4.75 -18.55
CA HIS A 201 14.04 4.96 -17.24
C HIS A 201 13.61 3.90 -16.21
N LEU A 202 12.40 3.37 -16.35
CA LEU A 202 11.84 2.35 -15.46
C LEU A 202 11.34 1.09 -16.20
N ALA A 203 11.79 0.88 -17.45
CA ALA A 203 11.57 -0.36 -18.18
C ALA A 203 11.95 -1.58 -17.32
N ALA A 204 11.19 -2.67 -17.43
CA ALA A 204 11.43 -3.87 -16.64
C ALA A 204 12.54 -4.73 -17.23
N SER A 205 13.42 -5.29 -16.38
CA SER A 205 14.20 -6.46 -16.77
C SER A 205 13.34 -7.72 -16.56
N PRO A 206 13.57 -8.83 -17.30
CA PRO A 206 12.85 -10.09 -17.08
C PRO A 206 12.87 -10.59 -15.63
N GLU A 207 13.96 -10.34 -14.88
CA GLU A 207 14.07 -10.73 -13.48
C GLU A 207 13.23 -9.88 -12.50
N ASP A 208 12.78 -8.70 -12.92
CA ASP A 208 12.04 -7.78 -12.04
C ASP A 208 10.53 -8.09 -11.96
N LEU A 209 10.04 -9.05 -12.77
CA LEU A 209 8.64 -9.47 -12.80
C LEU A 209 8.30 -10.32 -11.56
N SER A 210 8.32 -9.70 -10.38
CA SER A 210 7.78 -10.35 -9.18
C SER A 210 6.25 -10.21 -9.16
N GLN A 211 5.58 -11.37 -9.11
CA GLN A 211 4.14 -11.48 -9.07
C GLN A 211 3.60 -10.98 -7.73
N ASN A 212 2.79 -9.92 -7.76
CA ASN A 212 1.91 -9.59 -6.64
C ASN A 212 0.84 -10.69 -6.55
N GLU A 213 1.17 -11.80 -5.91
CA GLU A 213 0.22 -12.86 -5.59
C GLU A 213 -0.68 -12.38 -4.44
N SER A 214 -1.84 -11.87 -4.83
CA SER A 214 -3.00 -11.72 -3.96
C SER A 214 -3.50 -13.10 -3.54
N LEU A 215 -4.04 -13.19 -2.33
CA LEU A 215 -4.75 -14.40 -1.90
C LEU A 215 -6.11 -14.45 -2.62
N SER A 216 -6.56 -15.64 -3.05
CA SER A 216 -7.94 -15.82 -3.52
C SER A 216 -8.96 -15.54 -2.40
N ALA A 217 -10.24 -15.39 -2.73
CA ALA A 217 -11.29 -15.18 -1.73
C ALA A 217 -11.38 -16.36 -0.74
N GLU A 218 -11.22 -17.60 -1.22
CA GLU A 218 -11.18 -18.80 -0.39
C GLU A 218 -9.97 -18.79 0.54
N ALA A 219 -8.79 -18.44 0.03
CA ALA A 219 -7.58 -18.33 0.83
C ALA A 219 -7.70 -17.23 1.90
N MET A 220 -8.33 -16.10 1.56
CA MET A 220 -8.67 -15.06 2.54
C MET A 220 -9.60 -15.60 3.63
N ALA A 221 -10.63 -16.37 3.28
CA ALA A 221 -11.57 -16.95 4.23
C ALA A 221 -10.91 -17.98 5.16
N ILE A 222 -10.03 -18.84 4.63
CA ILE A 222 -9.24 -19.80 5.43
C ILE A 222 -8.34 -19.04 6.42
N LEU A 223 -7.66 -18.00 5.95
CA LEU A 223 -6.79 -17.18 6.80
C LEU A 223 -7.57 -16.48 7.91
N GLN A 224 -8.76 -15.97 7.62
CA GLN A 224 -9.64 -15.36 8.60
C GLN A 224 -10.06 -16.38 9.67
N ASP A 225 -10.58 -17.54 9.24
CA ASP A 225 -11.00 -18.64 10.13
C ASP A 225 -9.84 -19.08 11.04
N TYR A 226 -8.65 -19.27 10.46
CA TYR A 226 -7.45 -19.65 11.19
C TYR A 226 -7.08 -18.63 12.27
N ARG A 227 -7.06 -17.34 11.93
CA ARG A 227 -6.71 -16.30 12.90
C ARG A 227 -7.77 -16.10 13.96
N ALA A 228 -9.05 -16.26 13.63
CA ALA A 228 -10.14 -16.19 14.60
C ALA A 228 -9.99 -17.28 15.67
N HIS A 229 -9.47 -18.46 15.30
CA HIS A 229 -9.28 -19.55 16.24
C HIS A 229 -7.91 -19.51 16.95
N ALA A 230 -6.81 -19.37 16.21
CA ALA A 230 -5.45 -19.47 16.75
C ALA A 230 -4.94 -18.16 17.37
N HIS A 231 -5.51 -17.02 17.00
CA HIS A 231 -5.04 -15.68 17.36
C HIS A 231 -6.19 -14.73 17.72
N SER A 232 -7.27 -15.25 18.34
CA SER A 232 -8.43 -14.45 18.77
C SER A 232 -8.04 -13.27 19.67
N GLU A 233 -7.11 -13.49 20.60
CA GLU A 233 -6.63 -12.47 21.54
C GLU A 233 -5.45 -11.64 21.01
N ASN A 234 -4.84 -12.06 19.90
CA ASN A 234 -3.65 -11.43 19.31
C ASN A 234 -3.99 -10.63 18.05
N ASP A 235 -4.95 -9.72 18.17
CA ASP A 235 -5.35 -8.86 17.06
C ASP A 235 -4.28 -7.81 16.70
N THR A 236 -4.23 -7.42 15.43
CA THR A 236 -3.27 -6.46 14.84
C THR A 236 -1.79 -6.86 14.91
N ARG A 237 -1.49 -8.15 15.09
CA ARG A 237 -0.12 -8.68 15.18
C ARG A 237 0.15 -9.72 14.10
N PHE A 238 1.26 -9.54 13.37
CA PHE A 238 1.82 -10.57 12.50
C PHE A 238 2.47 -11.66 13.34
N THR A 239 2.22 -12.91 13.00
CA THR A 239 2.77 -14.07 13.70
C THR A 239 3.48 -15.00 12.71
N LYS A 240 4.49 -15.73 13.19
CA LYS A 240 5.35 -16.58 12.33
C LYS A 240 4.55 -17.67 11.62
N ASP A 241 3.66 -18.33 12.36
CA ASP A 241 2.72 -19.35 11.87
C ASP A 241 1.73 -18.79 10.84
N THR A 242 1.19 -17.58 11.04
CA THR A 242 0.37 -16.91 10.03
C THR A 242 1.14 -16.67 8.73
N ASN A 243 2.42 -16.25 8.81
CA ASN A 243 3.24 -16.04 7.61
C ASN A 243 3.51 -17.35 6.84
N VAL A 244 3.71 -18.45 7.56
CA VAL A 244 3.83 -19.79 6.95
C VAL A 244 2.55 -20.16 6.22
N LEU A 245 1.39 -20.02 6.88
CA LEU A 245 0.09 -20.30 6.27
C LEU A 245 -0.15 -19.44 5.01
N ILE A 246 0.15 -18.14 5.06
CA ILE A 246 0.01 -17.24 3.89
C ILE A 246 0.85 -17.74 2.71
N ARG A 247 2.07 -18.24 2.95
CA ARG A 247 2.92 -18.79 1.89
C ARG A 247 2.31 -20.03 1.24
N GLU A 248 1.80 -20.96 2.06
CA GLU A 248 1.13 -22.15 1.55
C GLU A 248 -0.14 -21.82 0.77
N LEU A 249 -0.96 -20.91 1.30
CA LEU A 249 -2.18 -20.47 0.64
C LEU A 249 -1.90 -19.77 -0.69
N ARG A 250 -0.82 -19.01 -0.81
CA ARG A 250 -0.42 -18.40 -2.09
C ARG A 250 -0.04 -19.45 -3.13
N ALA A 251 0.77 -20.43 -2.74
CA ALA A 251 1.18 -21.51 -3.63
C ALA A 251 0.01 -22.38 -4.13
N LEU A 252 -1.11 -22.39 -3.39
CA LEU A 252 -2.33 -23.13 -3.72
C LEU A 252 -3.43 -22.26 -4.33
N SER A 253 -3.31 -20.94 -4.26
CA SER A 253 -4.24 -20.04 -4.93
C SER A 253 -3.98 -20.14 -6.43
N SER A 254 -5.00 -20.51 -7.20
CA SER A 254 -5.01 -20.23 -8.63
C SER A 254 -4.80 -18.73 -8.88
N ASN A 255 -4.50 -18.32 -10.12
CA ASN A 255 -4.46 -16.90 -10.52
C ASN A 255 -5.80 -16.14 -10.32
N ASP A 256 -6.77 -16.73 -9.63
CA ASP A 256 -8.07 -16.18 -9.28
C ASP A 256 -7.89 -15.10 -8.23
N ARG A 257 -7.89 -13.85 -8.72
CA ARG A 257 -7.91 -12.68 -7.86
C ARG A 257 -9.27 -12.55 -7.19
N PRO A 258 -9.33 -12.21 -5.90
CA PRO A 258 -10.59 -11.97 -5.23
C PRO A 258 -11.27 -10.77 -5.89
N SER A 259 -12.59 -10.83 -5.98
CA SER A 259 -13.44 -9.73 -6.40
C SER A 259 -14.47 -9.46 -5.32
N LEU A 260 -14.83 -8.18 -5.15
CA LEU A 260 -15.91 -7.81 -4.25
C LEU A 260 -17.24 -8.25 -4.84
N ARG A 261 -18.18 -8.61 -3.96
CA ARG A 261 -19.59 -8.71 -4.32
C ARG A 261 -20.07 -7.39 -4.93
N PRO A 262 -20.88 -7.40 -6.00
CA PRO A 262 -21.31 -6.19 -6.69
C PRO A 262 -21.92 -5.13 -5.76
N GLU A 263 -22.72 -5.55 -4.80
CA GLU A 263 -23.38 -4.68 -3.83
C GLU A 263 -22.39 -4.00 -2.87
N ILE A 264 -21.30 -4.68 -2.48
CA ILE A 264 -20.25 -4.09 -1.63
C ILE A 264 -19.37 -3.16 -2.46
N ARG A 265 -19.04 -3.55 -3.70
CA ARG A 265 -18.30 -2.70 -4.65
C ARG A 265 -19.03 -1.38 -4.86
N GLN A 266 -20.29 -1.44 -5.27
CA GLN A 266 -21.13 -0.28 -5.53
C GLN A 266 -21.34 0.56 -4.27
N PHE A 267 -21.58 -0.07 -3.12
CA PHE A 267 -21.73 0.64 -1.86
C PHE A 267 -20.48 1.46 -1.50
N VAL A 268 -19.28 0.85 -1.54
CA VAL A 268 -18.03 1.55 -1.20
C VAL A 268 -17.74 2.70 -2.17
N ASP A 269 -17.95 2.48 -3.46
CA ASP A 269 -17.75 3.51 -4.48
C ASP A 269 -18.74 4.68 -4.30
N ASN A 270 -20.03 4.40 -4.19
CA ASN A 270 -21.06 5.43 -4.01
C ASN A 270 -20.95 6.16 -2.67
N SER A 271 -20.38 5.53 -1.64
CA SER A 271 -20.12 6.17 -0.35
C SER A 271 -18.92 7.13 -0.37
N SER A 272 -18.13 7.13 -1.45
CA SER A 272 -16.89 7.90 -1.56
C SER A 272 -17.14 9.29 -2.15
N VAL A 273 -17.67 10.20 -1.31
CA VAL A 273 -18.11 11.55 -1.70
C VAL A 273 -17.06 12.40 -2.42
N ASP A 274 -15.78 12.16 -2.14
CA ASP A 274 -14.66 12.91 -2.72
C ASP A 274 -14.41 12.56 -4.20
N LEU A 275 -15.06 11.52 -4.75
CA LEU A 275 -14.90 11.14 -6.16
C LEU A 275 -15.37 12.24 -7.13
N ASN A 276 -16.47 12.94 -6.83
CA ASN A 276 -16.92 14.07 -7.64
C ASN A 276 -15.87 15.20 -7.64
N TRP A 277 -15.33 15.51 -6.46
CA TRP A 277 -14.26 16.51 -6.33
C TRP A 277 -12.97 16.09 -7.06
N LEU A 278 -12.59 14.80 -7.02
CA LEU A 278 -11.44 14.28 -7.78
C LEU A 278 -11.62 14.43 -9.29
N ARG A 279 -12.81 14.12 -9.81
CA ARG A 279 -13.15 14.33 -11.23
C ARG A 279 -13.06 15.82 -11.57
N ASP A 280 -13.75 16.66 -10.82
CA ASP A 280 -13.90 18.08 -11.16
C ASP A 280 -12.60 18.87 -11.00
N THR A 281 -11.70 18.43 -10.10
CA THR A 281 -10.44 19.14 -9.78
C THR A 281 -9.24 18.59 -10.54
N TYR A 282 -9.17 17.28 -10.77
CA TYR A 282 -7.97 16.61 -11.31
C TYR A 282 -8.24 15.73 -12.53
N ASP A 283 -9.48 15.73 -13.04
CA ASP A 283 -9.91 14.84 -14.14
C ASP A 283 -9.67 13.34 -13.84
N VAL A 284 -9.74 12.98 -12.55
CA VAL A 284 -9.56 11.60 -12.09
C VAL A 284 -10.90 10.90 -12.09
N VAL A 285 -11.10 10.04 -13.09
CA VAL A 285 -12.30 9.23 -13.26
C VAL A 285 -11.99 7.74 -13.16
N PHE A 286 -12.86 6.98 -12.49
CA PHE A 286 -12.84 5.52 -12.52
C PHE A 286 -14.03 5.01 -13.32
N SER A 287 -13.77 4.08 -14.25
CA SER A 287 -14.82 3.47 -15.06
C SER A 287 -15.86 2.75 -14.20
N ASP A 288 -17.08 2.63 -14.72
CA ASP A 288 -18.14 1.82 -14.10
C ASP A 288 -18.51 2.28 -12.68
N ILE A 289 -18.39 3.59 -12.42
CA ILE A 289 -18.97 4.27 -11.26
C ILE A 289 -20.06 5.20 -11.78
N ASP A 290 -21.26 5.10 -11.20
CA ASP A 290 -22.32 6.07 -11.42
C ASP A 290 -22.10 7.26 -10.47
N TYR A 291 -21.45 8.31 -10.99
CA TYR A 291 -21.14 9.51 -10.21
C TYR A 291 -22.40 10.26 -9.73
N GLY A 292 -23.56 10.04 -10.36
CA GLY A 292 -24.84 10.61 -9.93
C GLY A 292 -25.42 9.97 -8.67
N GLN A 293 -24.93 8.79 -8.28
CA GLN A 293 -25.38 8.04 -7.09
C GLN A 293 -24.46 8.22 -5.88
N ILE A 294 -23.40 9.03 -6.00
CA ILE A 294 -22.46 9.28 -4.91
C ILE A 294 -23.16 10.08 -3.80
N ARG A 295 -23.09 9.57 -2.56
CA ARG A 295 -23.66 10.22 -1.37
C ARG A 295 -22.97 9.74 -0.10
N GLU A 296 -22.93 10.59 0.92
CA GLU A 296 -22.47 10.20 2.25
C GLU A 296 -23.35 9.03 2.74
N SER A 297 -22.72 7.98 3.29
CA SER A 297 -23.41 6.80 3.81
C SER A 297 -22.64 6.27 5.01
N ASP A 298 -23.37 5.79 6.02
CA ASP A 298 -22.76 5.19 7.20
C ASP A 298 -22.02 3.88 6.84
N PRO A 299 -20.86 3.59 7.45
CA PRO A 299 -20.13 2.36 7.21
C PRO A 299 -20.98 1.11 7.42
N LYS A 300 -20.89 0.16 6.49
CA LYS A 300 -21.56 -1.14 6.59
C LYS A 300 -20.70 -2.15 7.34
N GLU A 301 -21.28 -2.77 8.36
CA GLU A 301 -20.63 -3.87 9.10
C GLU A 301 -20.41 -5.08 8.19
N VAL A 302 -19.24 -5.70 8.36
CA VAL A 302 -18.89 -6.97 7.71
C VAL A 302 -18.14 -7.83 8.71
N SER A 303 -18.46 -9.13 8.73
CA SER A 303 -17.95 -10.07 9.73
C SER A 303 -17.06 -11.14 9.11
N ALA A 304 -17.39 -11.56 7.89
CA ALA A 304 -16.72 -12.64 7.18
C ALA A 304 -16.25 -12.22 5.80
N VAL A 305 -15.22 -12.87 5.27
CA VAL A 305 -14.79 -12.70 3.87
C VAL A 305 -15.95 -12.99 2.91
N ALA A 306 -16.82 -13.93 3.25
CA ALA A 306 -18.01 -14.26 2.47
C ALA A 306 -19.03 -13.11 2.39
N ASP A 307 -18.98 -12.12 3.31
CA ASP A 307 -19.84 -10.93 3.26
C ASP A 307 -19.36 -9.94 2.18
N ILE A 308 -18.08 -10.00 1.80
CA ILE A 308 -17.45 -9.04 0.89
C ILE A 308 -17.02 -9.64 -0.44
N CYS A 309 -16.72 -10.93 -0.49
CA CYS A 309 -16.32 -11.66 -1.69
C CYS A 309 -17.20 -12.91 -1.87
N PRO A 310 -17.49 -13.33 -3.10
CA PRO A 310 -17.95 -14.69 -3.36
C PRO A 310 -16.86 -15.69 -2.91
N VAL A 311 -17.26 -16.71 -2.16
CA VAL A 311 -16.36 -17.78 -1.68
C VAL A 311 -16.94 -19.09 -2.16
N ASP A 312 -16.17 -19.84 -2.95
CA ASP A 312 -16.52 -21.22 -3.31
C ASP A 312 -16.15 -22.16 -2.16
N GLU A 313 -17.15 -22.69 -1.45
CA GLU A 313 -16.95 -23.57 -0.29
C GLU A 313 -16.32 -24.92 -0.66
N ILE A 314 -16.53 -25.43 -1.88
CA ILE A 314 -15.90 -26.67 -2.35
C ILE A 314 -14.41 -26.40 -2.56
N LYS A 315 -14.08 -25.31 -3.27
CA LYS A 315 -12.69 -24.90 -3.50
C LYS A 315 -11.97 -24.54 -2.20
N LYS A 316 -12.65 -23.85 -1.28
CA LYS A 316 -12.13 -23.53 0.05
C LYS A 316 -11.78 -24.80 0.83
N THR A 317 -12.70 -25.78 0.86
CA THR A 317 -12.48 -27.07 1.52
C THR A 317 -11.31 -27.83 0.89
N ALA A 318 -11.21 -27.83 -0.45
CA ALA A 318 -10.12 -28.47 -1.17
C ALA A 318 -8.76 -27.86 -0.82
N ILE A 319 -8.63 -26.52 -0.86
CA ILE A 319 -7.40 -25.81 -0.46
C ILE A 319 -7.02 -26.15 0.97
N LEU A 320 -7.99 -26.13 1.90
CA LEU A 320 -7.76 -26.44 3.30
C LEU A 320 -7.24 -27.88 3.49
N ASN A 321 -7.86 -28.85 2.84
CA ASN A 321 -7.43 -30.26 2.91
C ASN A 321 -6.00 -30.43 2.38
N THR A 322 -5.64 -29.77 1.29
CA THR A 322 -4.26 -29.81 0.76
C THR A 322 -3.25 -29.21 1.73
N VAL A 323 -3.57 -28.06 2.36
CA VAL A 323 -2.70 -27.46 3.39
C VAL A 323 -2.50 -28.42 4.57
N LEU A 324 -3.58 -29.05 5.05
CA LEU A 324 -3.52 -30.01 6.15
C LEU A 324 -2.71 -31.26 5.80
N GLN A 325 -2.89 -31.81 4.60
CA GLN A 325 -2.11 -32.97 4.13
C GLN A 325 -0.61 -32.67 4.05
N ARG A 326 -0.23 -31.53 3.47
CA ARG A 326 1.18 -31.08 3.44
C ARG A 326 1.75 -30.97 4.84
N TRP A 327 1.02 -30.31 5.74
CA TRP A 327 1.47 -30.14 7.12
C TRP A 327 1.66 -31.48 7.84
N LEU A 328 0.71 -32.41 7.72
CA LEU A 328 0.80 -33.75 8.31
C LEU A 328 1.97 -34.57 7.76
N SER A 329 2.25 -34.46 6.45
CA SER A 329 3.38 -35.15 5.83
C SER A 329 4.74 -34.62 6.32
N GLU A 330 4.83 -33.32 6.62
CA GLU A 330 6.04 -32.67 7.16
C GLU A 330 6.22 -32.88 8.67
N HIS A 331 5.12 -33.10 9.41
CA HIS A 331 5.09 -33.14 10.88
C HIS A 331 4.62 -34.47 11.46
N ALA A 332 4.84 -35.58 10.75
CA ALA A 332 4.55 -36.95 11.21
C ALA A 332 5.28 -37.35 12.52
N SER A 333 6.01 -36.43 13.17
CA SER A 333 6.62 -36.57 14.49
C SER A 333 6.21 -35.50 15.54
N GLY A 334 5.21 -34.64 15.31
CA GLY A 334 4.83 -33.60 16.30
C GLY A 334 3.40 -33.05 16.21
N GLU A 335 2.43 -33.73 16.83
CA GLU A 335 1.00 -33.62 16.48
C GLU A 335 0.06 -32.75 17.36
N ALA A 336 0.52 -32.04 18.40
CA ALA A 336 -0.43 -31.58 19.43
C ALA A 336 -1.15 -30.23 19.18
N LYS A 337 -0.55 -29.24 18.48
CA LYS A 337 -1.09 -27.87 18.45
C LYS A 337 -2.02 -27.52 17.28
N PHE A 338 -1.89 -28.19 16.13
CA PHE A 338 -2.65 -27.84 14.92
C PHE A 338 -4.02 -28.53 14.84
N ARG A 339 -4.15 -29.75 15.40
CA ARG A 339 -5.39 -30.54 15.35
C ARG A 339 -6.60 -29.88 16.04
N THR A 340 -6.36 -29.09 17.09
CA THR A 340 -7.43 -28.43 17.86
C THR A 340 -8.11 -27.32 17.06
N VAL A 341 -7.37 -26.67 16.14
CA VAL A 341 -7.86 -25.57 15.30
C VAL A 341 -8.86 -26.04 14.24
N PHE A 342 -8.69 -27.25 13.71
CA PHE A 342 -9.39 -27.69 12.51
C PHE A 342 -10.45 -28.79 12.74
N LYS A 343 -10.51 -29.41 13.93
CA LYS A 343 -11.60 -30.35 14.28
C LYS A 343 -12.94 -29.67 14.61
N GLY A 344 -12.97 -28.34 14.79
CA GLY A 344 -14.16 -27.59 15.22
C GLY A 344 -15.28 -27.40 14.19
N LYS A 345 -15.08 -27.72 12.89
CA LYS A 345 -16.12 -27.59 11.84
C LYS A 345 -16.71 -28.92 11.35
N ALA A 346 -16.17 -30.07 11.76
CA ALA A 346 -16.68 -31.38 11.34
C ALA A 346 -17.79 -31.95 12.24
N ALA A 347 -18.17 -31.25 13.31
CA ALA A 347 -19.13 -31.72 14.31
C ALA A 347 -20.29 -30.73 14.52
N LYS A 348 -20.92 -30.28 13.42
CA LYS A 348 -22.30 -29.78 13.39
C LYS A 348 -22.90 -30.09 12.02
N GLY A 349 -23.23 -31.37 11.83
CA GLY A 349 -24.17 -31.87 10.84
C GLY A 349 -25.36 -32.44 11.58
#